data_AF-A0A931WV01-F1
#
_entry.id   AF-A0A931WV01-F1
#
_cell.length_a   1.000
_cell.length_b   1.000
_cell.length_c   1.000
_cell.angle_alpha   90.00
_cell.angle_beta   90.00
_cell.angle_gamma   90.00
#
_symmetry.space_group_name_H-M   'P 1'
#
loop_
_entity.id
_entity.type
_entity.pdbx_description
1 polymer ?
#
loop_
_entity_poly.entity_id
_entity_poly.type
_entity_poly.pdbx_seq_one_letter_code
_entity_poly.pdbx_strand_id
1 'polypeptide(L)'
;MQIDEVMDRLRSLSNPEAVAGMARFGINPRNTWGISIPKLREMAKDTGRDHLLAQQLWASGVHEARILASMVDDSRAVTERQIEEWAKDFDSWDVCDQCCANLFDKTSFAYQKVAKWSTREEEFVKRAGFVLMACLAVHDKKAEDDRFEEFFPLIRSGAADGRNNVMKAVNWALRQIGKRNLYLNSKAVEAARDIQSMGSRSGRWVASDALRELTSDKVRRRLRAKA
;
A
#
# COMPACT_ATOMS: atom_id res chain seq x y z
N MET A 1 -5.19 -1.10 26.36
CA MET A 1 -4.12 -0.26 26.95
C MET A 1 -4.54 1.19 26.82
N GLN A 2 -4.17 2.06 27.76
CA GLN A 2 -4.47 3.50 27.62
C GLN A 2 -3.51 4.15 26.61
N ILE A 3 -3.94 5.23 25.96
CA ILE A 3 -3.12 5.91 24.94
C ILE A 3 -1.75 6.34 25.49
N ASP A 4 -1.70 6.89 26.69
CA ASP A 4 -0.45 7.38 27.30
C ASP A 4 0.58 6.26 27.46
N GLU A 5 0.15 5.08 27.91
CA GLU A 5 0.99 3.90 28.07
C GLU A 5 1.57 3.45 26.71
N VAL A 6 0.76 3.46 25.65
CA VAL A 6 1.20 3.08 24.30
C VAL A 6 2.17 4.12 23.73
N MET A 7 1.90 5.40 23.94
CA MET A 7 2.76 6.50 23.47
C MET A 7 4.10 6.53 24.20
N ASP A 8 4.13 6.27 25.51
CA ASP A 8 5.36 6.15 26.29
C ASP A 8 6.18 4.94 25.84
N ARG A 9 5.53 3.79 25.58
CA ARG A 9 6.19 2.61 25.04
C ARG A 9 6.78 2.89 23.65
N LEU A 10 6.02 3.52 22.75
CA LEU A 10 6.53 3.94 21.44
C LEU A 10 7.75 4.87 21.59
N ARG A 11 7.67 5.88 22.47
CA ARG A 11 8.77 6.84 22.70
C ARG A 11 10.02 6.16 23.26
N SER A 12 9.86 5.17 24.14
CA SER A 12 11.00 4.39 24.66
C SER A 12 11.76 3.60 23.59
N LEU A 13 11.12 3.33 22.44
CA LEU A 13 11.70 2.61 21.32
C LEU A 13 12.28 3.53 20.24
N SER A 14 12.22 4.85 20.42
CA SER A 14 12.70 5.83 19.46
C SER A 14 14.20 5.63 19.14
N ASN A 15 14.53 5.75 17.86
CA ASN A 15 15.88 5.67 17.34
C ASN A 15 16.16 6.85 16.37
N PRO A 16 16.76 7.95 16.86
CA PRO A 16 17.05 9.12 16.04
C PRO A 16 18.00 8.85 14.85
N GLU A 17 18.92 7.88 14.97
CA GLU A 17 19.81 7.52 13.86
C GLU A 17 19.02 6.87 12.71
N ALA A 18 18.02 6.06 13.04
CA ALA A 18 17.13 5.47 12.05
C ALA A 18 16.30 6.53 11.32
N VAL A 19 15.88 7.61 12.00
CA VAL A 19 15.14 8.74 11.39
C VAL A 19 15.96 9.38 10.26
N ALA A 20 17.27 9.59 10.47
CA ALA A 20 18.14 10.13 9.43
C ALA A 20 18.23 9.21 8.20
N GLY A 21 18.23 7.89 8.42
CA GLY A 21 18.16 6.90 7.36
C GLY A 21 16.83 6.95 6.59
N MET A 22 15.71 7.03 7.31
CA MET A 22 14.35 7.11 6.74
C MET A 22 14.18 8.33 5.84
N ALA A 23 14.74 9.48 6.22
CA ALA A 23 14.73 10.69 5.40
C ALA A 23 15.39 10.49 4.02
N ARG A 24 16.46 9.69 3.93
CA ARG A 24 17.12 9.34 2.65
C ARG A 24 16.23 8.50 1.74
N PHE A 25 15.23 7.81 2.30
CA PHE A 25 14.23 7.05 1.55
C PHE A 25 12.93 7.84 1.31
N GLY A 26 12.92 9.14 1.56
CA GLY A 26 11.78 10.02 1.28
C GLY A 26 10.67 9.95 2.32
N ILE A 27 10.97 9.51 3.54
CA ILE A 27 10.04 9.58 4.67
C ILE A 27 10.26 10.91 5.41
N ASN A 28 9.18 11.63 5.71
CA ASN A 28 9.25 12.91 6.41
C ASN A 28 9.84 12.71 7.83
N PRO A 29 10.93 13.40 8.21
CA PRO A 29 11.52 13.23 9.55
C PRO A 29 10.73 13.96 10.65
N ARG A 30 9.76 14.81 10.31
CA ARG A 30 8.94 15.53 11.30
C ARG A 30 8.00 14.56 12.01
N ASN A 31 8.02 14.60 13.35
CA ASN A 31 7.25 13.69 14.21
C ASN A 31 7.51 12.19 13.96
N THR A 32 8.74 11.86 13.55
CA THR A 32 9.18 10.49 13.26
C THR A 32 10.17 10.02 14.33
N TRP A 33 9.92 8.83 14.88
CA TRP A 33 10.66 8.26 15.99
C TRP A 33 11.62 7.15 15.58
N GLY A 34 11.61 6.68 14.34
CA GLY A 34 12.59 5.71 13.83
C GLY A 34 12.37 4.30 14.34
N ILE A 35 11.13 3.93 14.71
CA ILE A 35 10.82 2.59 15.24
C ILE A 35 10.63 1.62 14.08
N SER A 36 11.25 0.44 14.18
CA SER A 36 11.16 -0.55 13.11
C SER A 36 9.77 -1.20 13.05
N ILE A 37 9.32 -1.53 11.83
CA ILE A 37 8.05 -2.25 11.61
C ILE A 37 7.91 -3.54 12.45
N PRO A 38 8.94 -4.39 12.61
CA PRO A 38 8.84 -5.56 13.49
C PRO A 38 8.46 -5.21 14.94
N LYS A 39 9.04 -4.16 15.52
CA LYS A 39 8.68 -3.69 16.88
C LYS A 39 7.25 -3.18 16.93
N LEU A 40 6.80 -2.43 15.92
CA LEU A 40 5.40 -1.98 15.84
C LEU A 40 4.42 -3.15 15.74
N ARG A 41 4.77 -4.22 15.00
CA ARG A 41 3.95 -5.43 14.91
C ARG A 41 3.89 -6.21 16.22
N GLU A 42 5.00 -6.27 16.96
CA GLU A 42 5.04 -6.85 18.30
C GLU A 42 4.11 -6.07 19.24
N MET A 43 4.22 -4.74 19.26
CA MET A 43 3.31 -3.89 20.03
C MET A 43 1.85 -4.08 19.62
N ALA A 44 1.55 -4.11 18.32
CA ALA A 44 0.19 -4.32 17.84
C ALA A 44 -0.41 -5.66 18.31
N LYS A 45 0.43 -6.70 18.41
CA LYS A 45 0.02 -8.01 18.93
C LYS A 45 -0.34 -7.93 20.42
N ASP A 46 0.44 -7.23 21.21
CA ASP A 46 0.18 -7.05 22.65
C ASP A 46 -1.06 -6.18 22.90
N THR A 47 -1.23 -5.11 22.11
CA THR A 47 -2.34 -4.16 22.23
C THR A 47 -3.67 -4.78 21.81
N GLY A 48 -3.67 -5.63 20.77
CA GLY A 48 -4.89 -6.18 20.19
C GLY A 48 -5.62 -5.18 19.28
N ARG A 49 -6.92 -5.45 19.02
CA ARG A 49 -7.77 -4.58 18.18
C ARG A 49 -8.54 -3.59 19.07
N ASP A 50 -8.40 -2.31 18.79
CA ASP A 50 -9.06 -1.24 19.52
C ASP A 50 -9.24 0.00 18.62
N HIS A 51 -10.49 0.23 18.20
CA HIS A 51 -10.84 1.31 17.30
C HIS A 51 -10.63 2.70 17.92
N LEU A 52 -10.98 2.88 19.21
CA LEU A 52 -10.83 4.16 19.88
C LEU A 52 -9.36 4.52 20.05
N LEU A 53 -8.56 3.55 20.47
CA LEU A 53 -7.11 3.73 20.59
C LEU A 53 -6.48 4.04 19.22
N ALA A 54 -6.92 3.37 18.14
CA ALA A 54 -6.44 3.67 16.79
C ALA A 54 -6.71 5.13 16.39
N GLN A 55 -7.90 5.67 16.69
CA GLN A 55 -8.19 7.08 16.43
C GLN A 55 -7.27 8.02 17.23
N GLN A 56 -7.03 7.71 18.50
CA GLN A 56 -6.14 8.50 19.37
C GLN A 56 -4.68 8.46 18.89
N LEU A 57 -4.18 7.28 18.52
CA LEU A 57 -2.85 7.10 17.95
C LEU A 57 -2.69 7.88 16.64
N TRP A 58 -3.69 7.84 15.77
CA TRP A 58 -3.67 8.60 14.52
C TRP A 58 -3.59 10.11 14.76
N ALA A 59 -4.44 10.61 15.66
CA ALA A 59 -4.55 12.02 16.02
C ALA A 59 -3.27 12.59 16.66
N SER A 60 -2.41 11.74 17.23
CA SER A 60 -1.11 12.17 17.79
C SER A 60 -0.18 12.81 16.75
N GLY A 61 -0.37 12.52 15.46
CA GLY A 61 0.48 13.01 14.39
C GLY A 61 1.90 12.42 14.37
N VAL A 62 2.20 11.45 15.24
CA VAL A 62 3.48 10.72 15.25
C VAL A 62 3.45 9.64 14.18
N HIS A 63 4.49 9.60 13.35
CA HIS A 63 4.59 8.71 12.19
C HIS A 63 4.38 7.23 12.56
N GLU A 64 5.11 6.72 13.56
CA GLU A 64 5.00 5.34 13.99
C GLU A 64 3.69 5.05 14.75
N ALA A 65 3.12 6.05 15.42
CA ALA A 65 1.80 5.92 16.04
C ALA A 65 0.71 5.78 14.98
N ARG A 66 0.78 6.51 13.85
CA ARG A 66 -0.12 6.35 12.70
C ARG A 66 0.00 4.97 12.05
N ILE A 67 1.22 4.47 11.90
CA ILE A 67 1.44 3.09 11.42
C ILE A 67 0.83 2.08 12.39
N LEU A 68 1.09 2.22 13.70
CA LEU A 68 0.51 1.35 14.73
C LEU A 68 -1.02 1.43 14.73
N ALA A 69 -1.60 2.61 14.57
CA ALA A 69 -3.04 2.82 14.47
C ALA A 69 -3.64 1.92 13.39
N SER A 70 -3.05 1.87 12.18
CA SER A 70 -3.50 0.97 11.12
C SER A 70 -3.41 -0.51 11.48
N MET A 71 -2.49 -0.89 12.36
CA MET A 71 -2.30 -2.27 12.80
C MET A 71 -3.29 -2.69 13.89
N VAL A 72 -3.77 -1.75 14.71
CA VAL A 72 -4.66 -2.03 15.85
C VAL A 72 -6.11 -1.64 15.60
N ASP A 73 -6.43 -0.88 14.56
CA ASP A 73 -7.81 -0.52 14.27
C ASP A 73 -8.67 -1.75 13.89
N ASP A 74 -9.98 -1.68 14.17
CA ASP A 74 -10.96 -2.68 13.73
C ASP A 74 -11.59 -2.27 12.39
N SER A 75 -11.21 -2.97 11.33
CA SER A 75 -11.74 -2.78 9.97
C SER A 75 -13.27 -2.80 9.87
N ARG A 76 -13.99 -3.41 10.82
CA ARG A 76 -15.46 -3.46 10.84
C ARG A 76 -16.09 -2.18 11.39
N ALA A 77 -15.36 -1.44 12.22
CA ALA A 77 -15.78 -0.16 12.79
C ALA A 77 -15.36 1.03 11.92
N VAL A 78 -14.36 0.84 11.04
CA VAL A 78 -13.86 1.89 10.15
C VAL A 78 -14.96 2.40 9.21
N THR A 79 -15.07 3.73 9.12
CA THR A 79 -16.02 4.41 8.24
C THR A 79 -15.35 4.95 6.98
N GLU A 80 -16.12 5.19 5.91
CA GLU A 80 -15.58 5.84 4.70
C GLU A 80 -14.97 7.22 5.03
N ARG A 81 -15.60 7.98 5.93
CA ARG A 81 -15.13 9.29 6.39
C ARG A 81 -13.74 9.19 7.02
N GLN A 82 -13.54 8.23 7.92
CA GLN A 82 -12.24 8.03 8.57
C GLN A 82 -11.15 7.72 7.54
N ILE A 83 -11.41 6.81 6.60
CA ILE A 83 -10.43 6.46 5.56
C ILE A 83 -10.01 7.69 4.75
N GLU A 84 -10.96 8.57 4.40
CA GLU A 84 -10.68 9.83 3.71
C GLU A 84 -9.93 10.84 4.57
N GLU A 85 -10.23 10.92 5.87
CA GLU A 85 -9.51 11.79 6.81
C GLU A 85 -8.06 11.33 6.97
N TRP A 86 -7.83 10.04 7.16
CA TRP A 86 -6.49 9.47 7.25
C TRP A 86 -5.71 9.62 5.95
N ALA A 87 -6.37 9.49 4.79
CA ALA A 87 -5.70 9.66 3.51
C ALA A 87 -5.17 11.10 3.29
N LYS A 88 -5.89 12.12 3.78
CA LYS A 88 -5.44 13.53 3.70
C LYS A 88 -4.16 13.78 4.51
N ASP A 89 -3.94 12.98 5.53
CA ASP A 89 -2.80 13.08 6.44
C ASP A 89 -1.54 12.35 5.94
N PHE A 90 -1.63 11.63 4.81
CA PHE A 90 -0.49 10.92 4.23
C PHE A 90 0.60 11.88 3.76
N ASP A 91 1.79 11.76 4.35
CA ASP A 91 2.96 12.58 4.06
C ASP A 91 4.20 11.76 3.66
N SER A 92 4.06 10.43 3.59
CA SER A 92 5.12 9.48 3.34
C SER A 92 4.56 8.19 2.74
N TRP A 93 5.38 7.50 1.95
CA TRP A 93 4.95 6.33 1.19
C TRP A 93 4.66 5.13 2.08
N ASP A 94 5.35 4.99 3.21
CA ASP A 94 5.21 3.86 4.12
C ASP A 94 3.96 3.99 4.99
N VAL A 95 3.58 5.19 5.46
CA VAL A 95 2.30 5.36 6.18
C VAL A 95 1.13 4.92 5.31
N CYS A 96 1.09 5.36 4.04
CA CYS A 96 0.00 4.97 3.15
C CYS A 96 0.04 3.47 2.81
N ASP A 97 1.23 2.90 2.55
CA ASP A 97 1.38 1.47 2.30
C ASP A 97 0.93 0.61 3.49
N GLN A 98 1.32 0.99 4.71
CA GLN A 98 0.93 0.31 5.95
C GLN A 98 -0.58 0.41 6.17
N CYS A 99 -1.19 1.59 5.98
CA CYS A 99 -2.64 1.74 6.10
C CYS A 99 -3.39 0.84 5.11
N CYS A 100 -2.92 0.78 3.86
CA CYS A 100 -3.51 -0.07 2.84
C CYS A 100 -3.45 -1.57 3.20
N ALA A 101 -2.28 -2.05 3.63
CA ALA A 101 -2.04 -3.47 3.89
C ALA A 101 -2.56 -3.96 5.25
N ASN A 102 -2.61 -3.07 6.25
CA ASN A 102 -3.02 -3.44 7.61
C ASN A 102 -4.52 -3.29 7.83
N LEU A 103 -5.16 -2.32 7.16
CA LEU A 103 -6.52 -1.90 7.47
C LEU A 103 -7.42 -1.79 6.25
N PHE A 104 -7.08 -0.93 5.29
CA PHE A 104 -8.04 -0.47 4.28
C PHE A 104 -8.48 -1.57 3.32
N ASP A 105 -7.60 -2.52 2.97
CA ASP A 105 -7.93 -3.67 2.12
C ASP A 105 -8.91 -4.67 2.75
N LYS A 106 -9.13 -4.59 4.07
CA LYS A 106 -10.11 -5.39 4.82
C LYS A 106 -11.46 -4.69 4.96
N THR A 107 -11.58 -3.43 4.53
CA THR A 107 -12.82 -2.66 4.63
C THR A 107 -13.71 -2.88 3.41
N SER A 108 -15.02 -2.67 3.56
CA SER A 108 -15.99 -2.71 2.45
C SER A 108 -15.76 -1.60 1.41
N PHE A 109 -14.91 -0.62 1.70
CA PHE A 109 -14.64 0.52 0.82
C PHE A 109 -13.44 0.30 -0.11
N ALA A 110 -12.65 -0.77 0.08
CA ALA A 110 -11.35 -0.96 -0.58
C ALA A 110 -11.42 -0.78 -2.11
N TYR A 111 -12.29 -1.51 -2.80
CA TYR A 111 -12.46 -1.43 -4.26
C TYR A 111 -12.95 -0.05 -4.73
N GLN A 112 -13.85 0.58 -3.98
CA GLN A 112 -14.31 1.94 -4.29
C GLN A 112 -13.16 2.96 -4.16
N LYS A 113 -12.31 2.81 -3.14
CA LYS A 113 -11.15 3.69 -2.93
C LYS A 113 -10.06 3.47 -3.97
N VAL A 114 -9.86 2.25 -4.47
CA VAL A 114 -8.97 2.00 -5.62
C VAL A 114 -9.34 2.93 -6.79
N ALA A 115 -10.61 2.93 -7.20
CA ALA A 115 -11.08 3.75 -8.32
C ALA A 115 -10.92 5.26 -8.01
N LYS A 116 -11.39 5.72 -6.85
CA LYS A 116 -11.35 7.15 -6.47
C LYS A 116 -9.93 7.67 -6.30
N TRP A 117 -9.05 6.93 -5.62
CA TRP A 117 -7.73 7.40 -5.24
C TRP A 117 -6.72 7.31 -6.39
N SER A 118 -6.83 6.32 -7.28
CA SER A 118 -5.91 6.18 -8.41
C SER A 118 -5.90 7.38 -9.38
N THR A 119 -6.92 8.23 -9.34
CA THR A 119 -7.06 9.45 -10.15
C THR A 119 -6.81 10.74 -9.37
N ARG A 120 -6.39 10.67 -8.10
CA ARG A 120 -6.14 11.87 -7.27
C ARG A 120 -4.83 12.56 -7.64
N GLU A 121 -4.77 13.86 -7.37
CA GLU A 121 -3.56 14.65 -7.59
C GLU A 121 -2.58 14.53 -6.43
N GLU A 122 -3.05 14.32 -5.21
CA GLU A 122 -2.20 14.18 -4.03
C GLU A 122 -1.35 12.90 -4.14
N GLU A 123 -0.02 13.04 -4.14
CA GLU A 123 0.90 11.96 -4.50
C GLU A 123 0.69 10.68 -3.69
N PHE A 124 0.60 10.79 -2.36
CA PHE A 124 0.47 9.64 -1.48
C PHE A 124 -0.94 9.04 -1.47
N VAL A 125 -1.98 9.86 -1.71
CA VAL A 125 -3.35 9.37 -1.91
C VAL A 125 -3.41 8.58 -3.23
N LYS A 126 -2.83 9.13 -4.30
CA LYS A 126 -2.74 8.43 -5.59
C LYS A 126 -1.97 7.14 -5.47
N ARG A 127 -0.83 7.15 -4.77
CA ARG A 127 -0.07 5.95 -4.43
C ARG A 127 -0.95 4.95 -3.70
N ALA A 128 -1.69 5.35 -2.66
CA ALA A 128 -2.57 4.47 -1.89
C ALA A 128 -3.60 3.75 -2.77
N GLY A 129 -4.14 4.42 -3.81
CA GLY A 129 -5.02 3.77 -4.79
C GLY A 129 -4.37 2.55 -5.48
N PHE A 130 -3.12 2.69 -5.95
CA PHE A 130 -2.39 1.59 -6.57
C PHE A 130 -1.89 0.55 -5.55
N VAL A 131 -1.53 0.98 -4.35
CA VAL A 131 -1.11 0.05 -3.28
C VAL A 131 -2.28 -0.81 -2.82
N LEU A 132 -3.49 -0.25 -2.72
CA LEU A 132 -4.71 -1.02 -2.46
C LEU A 132 -4.93 -2.10 -3.52
N MET A 133 -4.69 -1.82 -4.81
CA MET A 133 -4.76 -2.86 -5.85
C MET A 133 -3.77 -4.00 -5.56
N ALA A 134 -2.54 -3.66 -5.17
CA ALA A 134 -1.52 -4.65 -4.82
C ALA A 134 -1.90 -5.47 -3.58
N CYS A 135 -2.41 -4.82 -2.54
CA CYS A 135 -2.88 -5.45 -1.31
C CYS A 135 -4.05 -6.40 -1.58
N LEU A 136 -5.08 -5.94 -2.28
CA LEU A 136 -6.24 -6.78 -2.69
C LEU A 136 -5.77 -7.98 -3.52
N ALA A 137 -4.81 -7.78 -4.44
CA ALA A 137 -4.27 -8.88 -5.23
C ALA A 137 -3.55 -9.94 -4.37
N VAL A 138 -3.05 -9.58 -3.19
CA VAL A 138 -2.39 -10.50 -2.26
C VAL A 138 -3.36 -11.05 -1.21
N HIS A 139 -4.28 -10.25 -0.67
CA HIS A 139 -5.09 -10.64 0.50
C HIS A 139 -6.51 -11.09 0.14
N ASP A 140 -7.13 -10.54 -0.90
CA ASP A 140 -8.46 -11.00 -1.33
C ASP A 140 -8.32 -12.26 -2.19
N LYS A 141 -8.35 -13.41 -1.52
CA LYS A 141 -8.25 -14.73 -2.15
C LYS A 141 -9.56 -15.21 -2.76
N LYS A 142 -10.67 -14.53 -2.48
CA LYS A 142 -12.03 -14.94 -2.90
C LYS A 142 -12.55 -14.08 -4.06
N ALA A 143 -11.99 -12.90 -4.27
CA ALA A 143 -12.32 -12.08 -5.43
C ALA A 143 -12.03 -12.80 -6.74
N GLU A 144 -13.03 -12.78 -7.60
CA GLU A 144 -12.98 -13.22 -8.99
C GLU A 144 -11.99 -12.38 -9.80
N ASP A 145 -11.56 -12.92 -10.93
CA ASP A 145 -10.52 -12.31 -11.76
C ASP A 145 -10.98 -11.00 -12.42
N ASP A 146 -12.28 -10.87 -12.72
CA ASP A 146 -12.91 -9.68 -13.33
C ASP A 146 -12.64 -8.40 -12.52
N ARG A 147 -12.71 -8.49 -11.19
CA ARG A 147 -12.40 -7.39 -10.26
C ARG A 147 -10.99 -6.85 -10.45
N PHE A 148 -10.03 -7.69 -10.81
CA PHE A 148 -8.64 -7.28 -11.05
C PHE A 148 -8.43 -6.81 -12.50
N GLU A 149 -9.22 -7.31 -13.46
CA GLU A 149 -9.20 -6.80 -14.82
C GLU A 149 -9.62 -5.32 -14.88
N GLU A 150 -10.60 -4.94 -14.06
CA GLU A 150 -11.04 -3.54 -13.90
C GLU A 150 -9.90 -2.59 -13.48
N PHE A 151 -8.81 -3.11 -12.90
CA PHE A 151 -7.67 -2.29 -12.47
C PHE A 151 -6.69 -1.96 -13.61
N PHE A 152 -6.64 -2.74 -14.70
CA PHE A 152 -5.65 -2.52 -15.77
C PHE A 152 -5.77 -1.16 -16.46
N PRO A 153 -6.98 -0.62 -16.77
CA PRO A 153 -7.10 0.74 -17.29
C PRO A 153 -6.55 1.82 -16.34
N LEU A 154 -6.77 1.64 -15.03
CA LEU A 154 -6.26 2.56 -14.00
C LEU A 154 -4.72 2.47 -13.91
N ILE A 155 -4.16 1.26 -13.93
CA ILE A 155 -2.71 1.01 -13.95
C ILE A 155 -2.08 1.63 -15.19
N ARG A 156 -2.70 1.47 -16.36
CA ARG A 156 -2.23 2.07 -17.62
C ARG A 156 -2.17 3.59 -17.52
N SER A 157 -3.23 4.22 -17.03
CA SER A 157 -3.28 5.67 -16.83
C SER A 157 -2.20 6.13 -15.85
N GLY A 158 -2.07 5.45 -14.70
CA GLY A 158 -1.08 5.74 -13.67
C GLY A 158 0.38 5.53 -14.12
N ALA A 159 0.63 4.64 -15.08
CA ALA A 159 1.98 4.34 -15.56
C ALA A 159 2.64 5.53 -16.27
N ALA A 160 1.87 6.48 -16.78
CA ALA A 160 2.39 7.73 -17.34
C ALA A 160 2.79 8.76 -16.27
N ASP A 161 2.43 8.56 -15.00
CA ASP A 161 2.77 9.47 -13.91
C ASP A 161 4.30 9.52 -13.71
N GLY A 162 4.87 10.72 -13.73
CA GLY A 162 6.32 10.92 -13.62
C GLY A 162 6.84 10.84 -12.19
N ARG A 163 5.97 10.81 -11.19
CA ARG A 163 6.34 10.79 -9.78
C ARG A 163 6.78 9.41 -9.33
N ASN A 164 7.97 9.32 -8.74
CA ASN A 164 8.58 8.05 -8.34
C ASN A 164 7.70 7.22 -7.40
N ASN A 165 7.01 7.85 -6.45
CA ASN A 165 6.17 7.17 -5.48
C ASN A 165 4.92 6.54 -6.13
N VAL A 166 4.35 7.21 -7.13
CA VAL A 166 3.19 6.69 -7.87
C VAL A 166 3.63 5.57 -8.82
N MET A 167 4.63 5.83 -9.67
CA MET A 167 5.17 4.88 -10.64
C MET A 167 5.57 3.54 -10.00
N LYS A 168 6.23 3.58 -8.83
CA LYS A 168 6.61 2.36 -8.10
C LYS A 168 5.39 1.56 -7.62
N ALA A 169 4.33 2.24 -7.17
CA ALA A 169 3.10 1.57 -6.75
C ALA A 169 2.32 0.99 -7.92
N VAL A 170 2.29 1.67 -9.08
CA VAL A 170 1.71 1.16 -10.32
C VAL A 170 2.40 -0.14 -10.75
N ASN A 171 3.74 -0.15 -10.79
CA ASN A 171 4.52 -1.35 -11.09
C ASN A 171 4.25 -2.47 -10.07
N TRP A 172 4.16 -2.14 -8.78
CA TRP A 172 3.86 -3.11 -7.74
C TRP A 172 2.47 -3.75 -7.92
N ALA A 173 1.43 -2.94 -8.18
CA ALA A 173 0.07 -3.39 -8.47
C ALA A 173 0.04 -4.37 -9.64
N LEU A 174 0.59 -3.96 -10.78
CA LEU A 174 0.66 -4.76 -12.01
C LEU A 174 1.33 -6.12 -11.77
N ARG A 175 2.46 -6.12 -11.04
CA ARG A 175 3.19 -7.33 -10.69
C ARG A 175 2.39 -8.24 -9.76
N GLN A 176 1.72 -7.70 -8.73
CA GLN A 176 0.95 -8.55 -7.81
C GLN A 176 -0.28 -9.17 -8.46
N ILE A 177 -1.01 -8.41 -9.28
CA ILE A 177 -2.15 -8.94 -10.05
C ILE A 177 -1.67 -10.07 -10.97
N GLY A 178 -0.61 -9.84 -11.74
CA GLY A 178 -0.04 -10.86 -12.64
C GLY A 178 0.57 -12.07 -11.93
N LYS A 179 0.68 -12.04 -10.59
CA LYS A 179 1.19 -13.13 -9.76
C LYS A 179 0.09 -13.95 -9.09
N ARG A 180 -1.19 -13.63 -9.32
CA ARG A 180 -2.34 -14.34 -8.73
C ARG A 180 -2.54 -15.73 -9.32
N ASN A 181 -2.75 -15.82 -10.62
CA ASN A 181 -3.02 -17.06 -11.38
C ASN A 181 -2.54 -16.91 -12.84
N LEU A 182 -2.70 -17.97 -13.65
CA LEU A 182 -2.27 -17.96 -15.06
C LEU A 182 -3.06 -16.97 -15.93
N TYR A 183 -4.36 -16.81 -15.67
CA TYR A 183 -5.22 -15.92 -16.44
C TYR A 183 -4.82 -14.45 -16.25
N LEU A 184 -4.77 -13.99 -15.00
CA LEU A 184 -4.34 -12.63 -14.65
C LEU A 184 -2.87 -12.38 -14.98
N ASN A 185 -2.01 -13.42 -15.00
CA ASN A 185 -0.65 -13.27 -15.50
C ASN A 185 -0.64 -12.88 -16.99
N SER A 186 -1.44 -13.55 -17.81
CA SER A 186 -1.56 -13.22 -19.24
C SER A 186 -2.06 -11.80 -19.44
N LYS A 187 -3.11 -11.40 -18.72
CA LYS A 187 -3.68 -10.05 -18.79
C LYS A 187 -2.70 -8.97 -18.31
N ALA A 188 -1.96 -9.22 -17.22
CA ALA A 188 -0.95 -8.29 -16.74
C ALA A 188 0.24 -8.15 -17.72
N VAL A 189 0.64 -9.21 -18.41
CA VAL A 189 1.67 -9.16 -19.46
C VAL A 189 1.18 -8.36 -20.67
N GLU A 190 -0.09 -8.52 -21.07
CA GLU A 190 -0.72 -7.72 -22.12
C GLU A 190 -0.75 -6.23 -21.74
N ALA A 191 -1.25 -5.91 -20.54
CA ALA A 191 -1.27 -4.55 -20.02
C ALA A 191 0.14 -3.93 -19.95
N ALA A 192 1.15 -4.71 -19.54
CA ALA A 192 2.53 -4.23 -19.52
C ALA A 192 3.06 -3.89 -20.92
N ARG A 193 2.71 -4.65 -21.95
CA ARG A 193 3.09 -4.36 -23.35
C ARG A 193 2.39 -3.12 -23.89
N ASP A 194 1.12 -2.93 -23.56
CA ASP A 194 0.38 -1.70 -23.90
C ASP A 194 0.99 -0.47 -23.20
N ILE A 195 1.31 -0.56 -21.91
CA ILE A 195 2.03 0.50 -21.19
C ILE A 195 3.39 0.81 -21.85
N GLN A 196 4.09 -0.21 -22.34
CA GLN A 196 5.37 -0.02 -23.04
C GLN A 196 5.21 0.78 -24.34
N SER A 197 4.11 0.56 -25.07
CA SER A 197 3.84 1.22 -26.36
C SER A 197 3.46 2.70 -26.21
N MET A 198 2.98 3.12 -25.04
CA MET A 198 2.66 4.53 -24.75
C MET A 198 3.86 5.48 -24.85
N GLY A 199 5.10 4.97 -24.78
CA GLY A 199 6.30 5.77 -25.03
C GLY A 199 6.68 6.79 -23.94
N SER A 200 6.03 6.79 -22.77
CA SER A 200 6.47 7.60 -21.63
C SER A 200 7.70 6.98 -20.93
N ARG A 201 8.54 7.81 -20.31
CA ARG A 201 9.74 7.33 -19.59
C ARG A 201 9.35 6.43 -18.40
N SER A 202 8.39 6.87 -17.60
CA SER A 202 7.85 6.11 -16.47
C SER A 202 7.18 4.82 -16.94
N GLY A 203 6.35 4.88 -17.99
CA GLY A 203 5.67 3.72 -18.55
C GLY A 203 6.65 2.65 -19.04
N ARG A 204 7.71 3.04 -19.76
CA ARG A 204 8.77 2.10 -20.16
C ARG A 204 9.42 1.39 -18.98
N TRP A 205 9.69 2.11 -17.88
CA TRP A 205 10.26 1.50 -16.68
C TRP A 205 9.29 0.53 -16.01
N VAL A 206 8.04 0.96 -15.79
CA VAL A 206 6.96 0.15 -15.19
C VAL A 206 6.79 -1.16 -15.98
N ALA A 207 6.65 -1.05 -17.30
CA ALA A 207 6.46 -2.19 -18.20
C ALA A 207 7.66 -3.13 -18.21
N SER A 208 8.88 -2.59 -18.37
CA SER A 208 10.09 -3.43 -18.49
C SER A 208 10.34 -4.23 -17.22
N ASP A 209 10.17 -3.63 -16.04
CA ASP A 209 10.35 -4.34 -14.77
C ASP A 209 9.24 -5.38 -14.55
N ALA A 210 7.97 -5.05 -14.84
CA ALA A 210 6.87 -5.98 -14.72
C ALA A 210 7.02 -7.19 -15.67
N LEU A 211 7.34 -6.95 -16.95
CA LEU A 211 7.57 -8.01 -17.94
C LEU A 211 8.71 -8.94 -17.53
N ARG A 212 9.81 -8.38 -17.01
CA ARG A 212 10.96 -9.16 -16.53
C ARG A 212 10.57 -10.13 -15.41
N GLU A 213 9.76 -9.71 -14.43
CA GLU A 213 9.32 -10.62 -13.36
C GLU A 213 8.23 -11.58 -13.86
N LEU A 214 7.17 -11.07 -14.48
CA LEU A 214 5.97 -11.84 -14.81
C LEU A 214 6.20 -12.92 -15.87
N THR A 215 7.19 -12.73 -16.75
CA THR A 215 7.57 -13.73 -17.76
C THR A 215 8.70 -14.66 -17.31
N SER A 216 9.27 -14.45 -16.11
CA SER A 216 10.35 -15.29 -15.60
C SER A 216 9.90 -16.74 -15.38
N ASP A 217 10.83 -17.67 -15.60
CA ASP A 217 10.60 -19.11 -15.36
C ASP A 217 10.12 -19.37 -13.92
N LYS A 218 10.69 -18.65 -12.95
CA LYS A 218 10.31 -18.77 -11.53
C LYS A 218 8.82 -18.49 -11.33
N VAL A 219 8.30 -17.37 -11.86
CA VAL A 219 6.89 -17.02 -11.72
C VAL A 219 6.01 -17.97 -12.52
N ARG A 220 6.36 -18.26 -13.77
CA ARG A 220 5.57 -19.15 -14.64
C ARG A 220 5.46 -20.57 -14.09
N ARG A 221 6.55 -21.15 -13.59
CA ARG A 221 6.53 -22.48 -12.94
C ARG A 221 5.63 -22.48 -11.71
N ARG A 222 5.75 -21.46 -10.84
CA ARG A 222 4.92 -21.33 -9.64
C ARG A 222 3.42 -21.22 -9.97
N LEU A 223 3.07 -20.49 -11.02
CA LEU A 223 1.66 -20.32 -11.43
C LEU A 223 1.09 -21.59 -12.04
N ARG A 224 1.86 -22.30 -12.88
CA ARG A 224 1.45 -23.60 -13.44
C ARG A 224 1.26 -24.67 -12.38
N ALA A 225 2.06 -24.65 -11.30
CA ALA A 225 1.91 -25.58 -10.19
C ALA A 225 0.66 -25.36 -9.33
N LYS A 226 -0.06 -24.23 -9.53
CA LYS A 226 -1.29 -23.87 -8.81
C LYS A 226 -2.55 -24.04 -9.65
N ALA A 227 -2.40 -24.22 -10.97
CA ALA A 227 -3.49 -24.39 -11.92
C ALA A 227 -3.86 -25.87 -12.00
#